data_AF-A0A1J5SVM4-F1
#
_entry.id   AF-A0A1J5SVM4-F1
#
_cell.length_a   1.000
_cell.length_b   1.000
_cell.length_c   1.000
_cell.angle_alpha   90.00
_cell.angle_beta   90.00
_cell.angle_gamma   90.00
#
_symmetry.space_group_name_H-M   'P 1'
#
loop_
_entity.id
_entity.type
_entity.pdbx_description
1 polymer ?
#
loop_
_entity_poly.entity_id
_entity_poly.type
_entity_poly.pdbx_seq_one_letter_code
_entity_poly.pdbx_strand_id
1 'polypeptide(L)'
;MADPSSLYVGYSNDLKARFAAHNAGGSPHTAKLRPWSLEFYAAFQSEDRAKSFETYLKSHAGLLFARKHLHARSNDDGRTLSLK
;
A
#
# COMPACT_ATOMS: atom_id res chain seq x y z
N MET A 1 1.86 -16.73 -6.77
CA MET A 1 2.43 -15.56 -7.49
C MET A 1 1.60 -14.36 -7.10
N ALA A 2 2.15 -13.45 -6.28
CA ALA A 2 1.46 -12.22 -5.91
C ALA A 2 1.49 -11.30 -7.14
N ASP A 3 0.31 -10.93 -7.63
CA ASP A 3 0.19 -10.09 -8.82
C ASP A 3 0.63 -8.66 -8.46
N PRO A 4 1.68 -8.08 -9.08
CA PRO A 4 2.17 -6.72 -8.77
C PRO A 4 1.10 -5.63 -8.97
N SER A 5 0.00 -5.96 -9.64
CA SER A 5 -1.15 -5.10 -9.89
C SER A 5 -2.04 -4.88 -8.66
N SER A 6 -1.88 -5.68 -7.61
CA SER A 6 -2.82 -5.70 -6.48
C SER A 6 -2.46 -4.65 -5.43
N LEU A 7 -2.75 -3.38 -5.72
CA LEU A 7 -2.67 -2.30 -4.73
C LEU A 7 -3.93 -2.28 -3.87
N TYR A 8 -3.76 -2.35 -2.55
CA TYR A 8 -4.83 -2.12 -1.59
C TYR A 8 -4.74 -0.69 -1.03
N VAL A 9 -5.82 0.08 -1.17
CA VAL A 9 -5.95 1.43 -0.58
C VAL A 9 -7.15 1.44 0.35
N GLY A 10 -6.92 1.83 1.60
CA GLY A 10 -7.98 1.97 2.59
C GLY A 10 -7.56 2.87 3.75
N TYR A 11 -8.54 3.35 4.50
CA TYR A 11 -8.32 4.02 5.78
C TYR A 11 -8.68 3.10 6.95
N SER A 12 -8.07 3.34 8.09
CA SER A 12 -8.41 2.69 9.36
C SER A 12 -7.95 3.55 10.53
N ASN A 13 -8.67 3.46 11.65
CA ASN A 13 -8.28 4.09 12.91
C ASN A 13 -7.16 3.32 13.62
N ASP A 14 -6.98 2.03 13.30
CA ASP A 14 -5.90 1.20 13.81
C ASP A 14 -5.21 0.47 12.66
N LEU A 15 -4.10 1.05 12.19
CA LEU A 15 -3.28 0.51 11.13
C LEU A 15 -2.72 -0.89 11.48
N LYS A 16 -2.32 -1.12 12.74
CA LYS A 16 -1.70 -2.37 13.15
C LYS A 16 -2.72 -3.50 13.15
N ALA A 17 -3.90 -3.26 13.73
CA ALA A 17 -4.99 -4.22 13.72
C ALA A 17 -5.45 -4.55 12.29
N ARG A 18 -5.60 -3.52 11.44
CA ARG A 18 -5.97 -3.68 10.02
C ARG A 18 -4.95 -4.53 9.26
N PHE A 19 -3.65 -4.22 9.41
CA PHE A 19 -2.57 -4.95 8.74
C PHE A 19 -2.48 -6.40 9.20
N ALA A 20 -2.58 -6.65 10.51
CA ALA A 20 -2.61 -7.99 11.07
C ALA A 20 -3.82 -8.80 10.56
N ALA A 21 -5.02 -8.20 10.52
CA ALA A 21 -6.24 -8.84 10.03
C ALA A 21 -6.14 -9.20 8.53
N HIS A 22 -5.59 -8.30 7.70
CA HIS A 22 -5.37 -8.58 6.28
C HIS A 22 -4.38 -9.73 6.05
N ASN A 23 -3.28 -9.78 6.83
CA ASN A 23 -2.31 -10.88 6.77
C ASN A 23 -2.82 -12.19 7.40
N ALA A 24 -3.74 -12.11 8.36
CA ALA A 24 -4.44 -13.28 8.88
C ALA A 24 -5.44 -13.88 7.88
N GLY A 25 -5.79 -13.16 6.80
CA GLY A 25 -6.75 -13.60 5.80
C GLY A 25 -8.20 -13.26 6.16
N GLY A 26 -8.42 -12.25 7.02
CA GLY A 26 -9.76 -11.82 7.48
C GLY A 26 -10.67 -11.23 6.40
N SER A 27 -10.22 -11.13 5.14
CA SER A 27 -11.07 -10.75 4.01
C SER A 27 -10.85 -11.71 2.84
N PRO A 28 -11.90 -12.38 2.32
CA PRO A 28 -11.78 -13.42 1.30
C PRO A 28 -11.19 -12.89 -0.03
N HIS A 29 -11.36 -11.60 -0.31
CA HIS A 29 -10.81 -10.95 -1.50
C HIS A 29 -9.32 -10.59 -1.36
N THR A 30 -8.82 -10.39 -0.14
CA THR A 30 -7.42 -10.04 0.11
C THR A 30 -6.59 -11.22 0.63
N ALA A 31 -7.23 -12.29 1.08
CA ALA A 31 -6.57 -13.47 1.62
C ALA A 31 -5.74 -14.26 0.59
N LYS A 32 -6.09 -14.17 -0.70
CA LYS A 32 -5.40 -14.88 -1.80
C LYS A 32 -4.06 -14.26 -2.21
N LEU A 33 -3.82 -13.00 -1.82
CA LEU A 33 -2.68 -12.20 -2.26
C LEU A 33 -1.67 -11.94 -1.13
N ARG A 34 -1.79 -12.67 -0.02
CA ARG A 34 -0.84 -12.63 1.09
C ARG A 34 0.51 -13.23 0.67
N PRO A 35 1.63 -12.80 1.29
CA PRO A 35 1.72 -11.78 2.34
C PRO A 35 1.60 -10.35 1.80
N TRP A 36 0.91 -9.49 2.55
CA TRP A 36 0.83 -8.05 2.26
C TRP A 36 2.02 -7.32 2.91
N SER A 37 2.71 -6.49 2.11
CA SER A 37 3.71 -5.53 2.57
C SER A 37 3.05 -4.15 2.76
N LEU A 38 3.43 -3.44 3.82
CA LEU A 38 3.01 -2.06 4.02
C LEU A 38 4.05 -1.12 3.37
N GLU A 39 3.75 -0.62 2.18
CA GLU A 39 4.63 0.29 1.44
C GLU A 39 4.55 1.74 1.96
N PHE A 40 3.34 2.20 2.30
CA PHE A 40 3.10 3.58 2.71
C PHE A 40 1.90 3.69 3.66
N TYR A 41 1.96 4.63 4.61
CA TYR A 41 0.83 5.06 5.42
C TYR A 41 0.88 6.57 5.67
N ALA A 42 -0.29 7.19 5.80
CA ALA A 42 -0.45 8.58 6.21
C ALA A 42 -1.42 8.66 7.39
N ALA A 43 -1.10 9.49 8.38
CA ALA A 43 -1.94 9.72 9.55
C ALA A 43 -2.55 11.13 9.46
N PHE A 44 -3.85 11.22 9.72
CA PHE A 44 -4.61 12.47 9.71
C PHE A 44 -5.33 12.64 11.05
N GLN A 45 -5.40 13.88 11.53
CA GLN A 45 -6.17 14.21 12.75
C GLN A 45 -7.69 14.23 12.51
N SER A 46 -8.11 14.46 11.26
CA SER A 46 -9.52 14.53 10.87
C SER A 46 -9.86 13.35 9.97
N GLU A 47 -10.96 12.68 10.29
CA GLU A 47 -11.48 11.55 9.52
C GLU A 47 -11.85 11.96 8.09
N ASP A 48 -12.45 13.14 7.91
CA ASP A 48 -12.78 13.69 6.58
C ASP A 48 -11.54 13.86 5.70
N ARG A 49 -10.42 14.29 6.28
CA ARG A 49 -9.15 14.40 5.55
C ARG A 49 -8.63 13.02 5.15
N ALA A 50 -8.71 12.04 6.04
CA ALA A 50 -8.32 10.66 5.75
C ALA A 50 -9.16 10.05 4.62
N LYS A 51 -10.48 10.21 4.67
CA LYS A 51 -11.42 9.74 3.64
C LYS A 51 -11.23 10.46 2.30
N SER A 52 -11.00 11.76 2.34
CA SER A 52 -10.70 12.56 1.14
C SER A 52 -9.40 12.10 0.48
N PHE A 53 -8.37 11.82 1.28
CA PHE A 53 -7.10 11.30 0.77
C PHE A 53 -7.22 9.87 0.22
N GLU A 54 -7.99 8.99 0.89
CA GLU A 54 -8.31 7.66 0.36
C GLU A 54 -9.04 7.74 -0.99
N THR A 55 -10.04 8.61 -1.09
CA THR A 55 -10.80 8.84 -2.33
C THR A 55 -9.89 9.34 -3.44
N TYR A 56 -8.99 10.27 -3.11
CA TYR A 56 -7.97 10.73 -4.04
C TYR A 56 -7.08 9.58 -4.53
N LEU A 57 -6.54 8.76 -3.64
CA LEU A 57 -5.68 7.63 -4.01
C LEU A 57 -6.40 6.56 -4.85
N LYS A 58 -7.71 6.41 -4.68
CA LYS A 58 -8.55 5.52 -5.50
C LYS A 58 -8.87 6.09 -6.89
N SER A 59 -8.63 7.38 -7.13
CA SER A 59 -8.79 8.00 -8.46
C SER A 59 -7.67 7.57 -9.41
N HIS A 60 -7.87 7.76 -10.73
CA HIS A 60 -6.85 7.47 -11.73
C HIS A 60 -5.54 8.25 -11.49
N ALA A 61 -5.66 9.55 -11.21
CA ALA A 61 -4.50 10.39 -10.91
C ALA A 61 -3.81 9.98 -9.60
N GLY A 62 -4.59 9.64 -8.57
CA GLY A 62 -4.04 9.17 -7.29
C GLY A 62 -3.35 7.81 -7.40
N LEU A 63 -3.86 6.90 -8.24
CA LEU A 63 -3.22 5.62 -8.51
C LEU A 63 -1.87 5.82 -9.22
N LEU A 64 -1.79 6.71 -10.22
CA LEU A 64 -0.53 7.05 -10.88
C LEU A 64 0.46 7.71 -9.92
N PHE A 65 -0.04 8.62 -9.07
CA PHE A 65 0.76 9.24 -8.02
C PHE A 65 1.33 8.19 -7.06
N ALA A 66 0.50 7.28 -6.56
CA ALA A 66 0.91 6.22 -5.65
C ALA A 66 1.98 5.32 -6.28
N ARG A 67 1.77 4.89 -7.53
CA ARG A 67 2.73 4.05 -8.27
C ARG A 67 4.07 4.73 -8.51
N LYS A 68 4.07 6.05 -8.70
CA LYS A 68 5.29 6.82 -8.98
C LYS A 68 6.04 7.24 -7.72
N HIS A 69 5.33 7.52 -6.63
CA HIS A 69 5.89 8.20 -5.45
C HIS A 69 5.81 7.42 -4.15
N LEU A 70 4.87 6.47 -4.02
CA LEU A 70 4.60 5.76 -2.76
C LEU A 70 5.03 4.29 -2.77
N HIS A 71 5.23 3.70 -3.95
CA HIS A 71 5.84 2.37 -4.05
C HIS A 71 7.36 2.49 -3.94
N ALA A 72 7.95 1.70 -3.04
CA ALA A 72 9.39 1.46 -3.09
C ALA A 72 9.66 0.75 -4.42
N ARG A 73 10.38 1.42 -5.33
CA ARG A 73 10.94 0.75 -6.49
C ARG A 73 11.98 -0.22 -5.93
N SER A 74 11.61 -1.49 -5.76
CA SER A 74 12.58 -2.53 -5.48
C SER A 74 13.58 -2.52 -6.62
N ASN A 75 14.74 -1.95 -6.34
CA ASN A 75 15.88 -1.94 -7.24
C ASN A 75 16.48 -3.35 -7.25
N ASP A 76 15.72 -4.32 -7.77
CA ASP A 76 16.24 -5.60 -8.23
C ASP A 76 16.54 -5.48 -9.73
N ASP A 77 17.33 -4.47 -10.07
CA ASP A 77 18.12 -4.48 -11.30
C ASP A 77 19.52 -4.85 -10.84
N GLY A 78 19.93 -6.10 -11.09
CA GLY A 78 21.24 -6.63 -10.75
C GLY A 78 22.39 -5.84 -11.36
N ARG A 79 22.76 -4.72 -10.73
CA ARG A 79 24.02 -3.99 -10.91
C ARG A 79 24.47 -3.44 -9.56
N THR A 80 25.23 -4.27 -8.84
CA THR A 80 26.20 -3.82 -7.85
C THR A 80 27.03 -2.69 -8.45
N LEU A 81 27.07 -1.53 -7.79
CA LEU A 81 28.10 -0.52 -8.02
C LEU A 81 28.83 -0.30 -6.70
N SER A 82 30.03 -0.87 -6.68
CA SER A 82 31.03 -0.80 -5.63
C SER A 82 31.29 0.64 -5.19
N LEU A 83 31.37 0.85 -3.87
CA LEU A 83 32.15 1.97 -3.35
C LEU A 83 33.64 1.65 -3.50
N LYS A 84 34.36 2.57 -4.14
CA LYS A 84 35.73 2.92 -3.78
C LYS A 84 35.73 4.39 -3.39
#